data_AF-A0A412IXL9-F1
#
_entry.id   AF-A0A412IXL9-F1
#
_cell.length_a   1.000
_cell.length_b   1.000
_cell.length_c   1.000
_cell.angle_alpha   90.00
_cell.angle_beta   90.00
_cell.angle_gamma   90.00
#
_symmetry.space_group_name_H-M   'P 1'
#
loop_
_entity.id
_entity.type
_entity.pdbx_description
1 polymer ?
#
loop_
_entity_poly.entity_id
_entity_poly.type
_entity_poly.pdbx_seq_one_letter_code
_entity_poly.pdbx_strand_id
1 'polypeptide(L)'
;MKKLMSKLHFRSIYKTIVLTLVLCFLYNIAYLLMSASAMNVYIRQSLEVVLSLLSSLGFYFICTKIWKAKNFSASAILKVFVLQGIYILIVSGILSNLVNVCANNTSLMLVLQLMSAFCLVVMVPFQLIFYYGLIHDKNLKEFIPYALKKHQKKMLNWYCTLLIFIVVLDTMSGGLFSAAQGFNAQSILVGSMYMGNPMISWMMYLFLGVSFQSSLASMFTYLFVNFLMGFFYCVLELNYVSYVGSLLDAD
;
A
#
# COMPACT_ATOMS: atom_id res chain seq x y z
N MET A 1 11.35 13.10 15.27
CA MET A 1 12.48 12.66 14.41
C MET A 1 13.44 11.69 15.10
N LYS A 2 14.12 12.01 16.23
CA LYS A 2 15.07 11.09 16.89
C LYS A 2 14.52 9.68 17.18
N LYS A 3 13.27 9.59 17.66
CA LYS A 3 12.57 8.31 17.96
C LYS A 3 12.13 7.52 16.71
N LEU A 4 12.05 8.19 15.55
CA LEU A 4 11.72 7.60 14.25
C LEU A 4 13.00 7.01 13.62
N MET A 5 14.08 7.79 13.60
CA MET A 5 15.38 7.36 13.07
C MET A 5 16.02 6.24 13.90
N SER A 6 15.83 6.23 15.22
CA SER A 6 16.40 5.18 16.09
C SER A 6 15.80 3.78 15.86
N LYS A 7 14.73 3.68 15.07
CA LYS A 7 14.05 2.41 14.73
C LYS A 7 14.29 1.96 13.28
N LEU A 8 15.10 2.69 12.50
CA LEU A 8 15.41 2.35 11.11
C LEU A 8 16.53 1.30 11.05
N HIS A 9 16.18 0.05 10.73
CA HIS A 9 17.13 -1.06 10.62
C HIS A 9 17.56 -1.29 9.16
N PHE A 10 18.24 -0.30 8.59
CA PHE A 10 18.62 -0.29 7.16
C PHE A 10 19.48 -1.50 6.76
N ARG A 11 20.48 -1.87 7.58
CA ARG A 11 21.41 -2.97 7.28
C ARG A 11 20.76 -4.36 7.29
N SER A 12 19.66 -4.53 8.03
CA SER A 12 18.94 -5.81 8.15
C SER A 12 17.98 -6.05 6.97
N ILE A 13 17.46 -4.97 6.36
CA ILE A 13 16.35 -5.04 5.39
C ILE A 13 16.80 -4.69 3.95
N TYR A 14 18.06 -4.27 3.74
CA TYR A 14 18.57 -3.83 2.42
C TYR A 14 18.27 -4.79 1.25
N LYS A 15 18.47 -6.10 1.43
CA LYS A 15 18.16 -7.10 0.37
C LYS A 15 16.67 -7.11 0.02
N THR A 16 15.82 -6.93 1.03
CA THR A 16 14.37 -6.85 0.84
C THR A 16 13.97 -5.51 0.21
N ILE A 17 14.62 -4.39 0.56
CA ILE A 17 14.41 -3.09 -0.09
C ILE A 17 14.63 -3.20 -1.60
N VAL A 18 15.77 -3.76 -2.02
CA VAL A 18 16.09 -3.93 -3.45
C VAL A 18 15.04 -4.83 -4.15
N LEU A 19 14.67 -5.94 -3.51
CA LEU A 19 13.66 -6.85 -4.03
C LEU A 19 12.29 -6.16 -4.19
N THR A 20 11.85 -5.41 -3.18
CA THR A 20 10.59 -4.66 -3.22
C THR A 20 10.58 -3.64 -4.34
N LEU A 21 11.68 -2.90 -4.54
CA LEU A 21 11.79 -1.93 -5.63
C LEU A 21 11.67 -2.59 -7.01
N VAL A 22 12.34 -3.73 -7.22
CA VAL A 22 12.25 -4.49 -8.48
C VAL A 22 10.83 -5.00 -8.71
N LEU A 23 10.20 -5.58 -7.69
CA LEU A 23 8.81 -6.07 -7.78
C LEU A 23 7.83 -4.93 -8.09
N CYS A 24 7.92 -3.81 -7.38
CA CYS A 24 7.09 -2.63 -7.65
C CYS A 24 7.34 -2.07 -9.06
N PHE A 25 8.59 -2.06 -9.54
CA PHE A 25 8.90 -1.58 -10.89
C PHE A 25 8.26 -2.46 -11.96
N LEU A 26 8.44 -3.79 -11.89
CA LEU A 26 7.84 -4.74 -12.84
C LEU A 26 6.31 -4.68 -12.82
N TYR A 27 5.73 -4.61 -11.62
CA TYR A 27 4.30 -4.51 -11.44
C TYR A 27 3.70 -3.27 -12.12
N ASN A 28 4.33 -2.11 -11.92
CA ASN A 28 3.81 -0.86 -12.46
C ASN A 28 4.04 -0.67 -13.96
N ILE A 29 5.05 -1.32 -14.55
CA ILE A 29 5.18 -1.40 -16.01
C ILE A 29 3.97 -2.12 -16.61
N ALA A 30 3.58 -3.26 -16.03
CA ALA A 30 2.42 -4.01 -16.52
C ALA A 30 1.14 -3.19 -16.44
N TYR A 31 0.94 -2.48 -15.32
CA TYR A 31 -0.20 -1.60 -15.14
C TYR A 31 -0.20 -0.43 -16.17
N LEU A 32 0.95 0.20 -16.43
CA LEU A 32 1.02 1.32 -17.39
C LEU A 32 0.82 0.92 -18.84
N LEU A 33 1.38 -0.22 -19.25
CA LEU A 33 1.15 -0.75 -20.60
C LEU A 33 -0.34 -1.03 -20.83
N MET A 34 -1.03 -1.53 -19.80
CA MET A 34 -2.47 -1.70 -19.82
C MET A 34 -3.21 -0.35 -19.89
N SER A 35 -2.84 0.64 -19.06
CA SER A 35 -3.48 1.96 -19.07
C SER A 35 -3.29 2.72 -20.39
N ALA A 36 -2.17 2.54 -21.07
CA ALA A 36 -1.87 3.18 -22.36
C ALA A 36 -2.52 2.48 -23.56
N SER A 37 -3.03 1.26 -23.38
CA SER A 37 -3.64 0.49 -24.45
C SER A 37 -5.12 0.87 -24.69
N ALA A 38 -5.55 0.83 -25.94
CA ALA A 38 -6.97 0.96 -26.32
C ALA A 38 -7.75 -0.35 -26.04
N MET A 39 -7.65 -0.87 -24.82
CA MET A 39 -8.36 -2.07 -24.38
C MET A 39 -9.82 -1.79 -24.03
N ASN A 40 -10.67 -2.80 -24.21
CA ASN A 40 -12.05 -2.77 -23.72
C ASN A 40 -12.06 -2.58 -22.20
N VAL A 41 -12.99 -1.76 -21.70
CA VAL A 41 -13.15 -1.43 -20.28
C VAL A 41 -13.23 -2.67 -19.38
N TYR A 42 -13.94 -3.72 -19.81
CA TYR A 42 -14.10 -4.96 -19.03
C TYR A 42 -12.79 -5.75 -18.92
N ILE A 43 -12.01 -5.78 -20.00
CA ILE A 43 -10.70 -6.45 -20.03
C ILE A 43 -9.74 -5.69 -19.10
N ARG A 44 -9.72 -4.36 -19.18
CA ARG A 44 -8.91 -3.51 -18.31
C ARG A 44 -9.24 -3.75 -16.83
N GLN A 45 -10.52 -3.72 -16.45
CA GLN A 45 -10.94 -3.95 -15.06
C GLN A 45 -10.57 -5.35 -14.56
N SER A 46 -10.70 -6.37 -15.41
CA SER A 46 -10.31 -7.75 -15.06
C SER A 46 -8.82 -7.86 -14.79
N LEU A 47 -7.99 -7.22 -15.62
CA LEU A 47 -6.54 -7.19 -15.44
C LEU A 47 -6.12 -6.37 -14.20
N GLU A 48 -6.81 -5.27 -13.89
CA GLU A 48 -6.58 -4.50 -12.65
C GLU A 48 -6.79 -5.37 -11.41
N VAL A 49 -7.85 -6.18 -11.38
CA VAL A 49 -8.12 -7.11 -10.28
C VAL A 49 -7.01 -8.16 -10.18
N VAL A 50 -6.60 -8.77 -11.30
CA VAL A 50 -5.52 -9.76 -11.32
C VAL A 50 -4.21 -9.17 -10.82
N LEU A 51 -3.86 -7.95 -11.27
CA LEU A 51 -2.68 -7.24 -10.81
C LEU A 51 -2.79 -6.95 -9.29
N SER A 52 -3.93 -6.46 -8.81
CA SER A 52 -4.12 -6.23 -7.36
C SER A 52 -3.89 -7.49 -6.52
N LEU A 53 -4.36 -8.66 -6.99
CA LEU A 53 -4.11 -9.95 -6.35
C LEU A 53 -2.62 -10.31 -6.34
N LEU A 54 -1.92 -10.14 -7.48
CA LEU A 54 -0.49 -10.39 -7.60
C LEU A 54 0.34 -9.46 -6.70
N SER A 55 -0.05 -8.19 -6.58
CA SER A 55 0.60 -7.24 -5.69
C SER A 55 0.45 -7.66 -4.22
N SER A 56 -0.75 -8.09 -3.82
CA SER A 56 -1.00 -8.62 -2.47
C SER A 56 -0.11 -9.83 -2.15
N LEU A 57 0.05 -10.74 -3.12
CA LEU A 57 0.96 -11.88 -3.00
C LEU A 57 2.43 -11.45 -2.92
N GLY A 58 2.84 -10.46 -3.73
CA GLY A 58 4.16 -9.86 -3.67
C GLY A 58 4.46 -9.24 -2.30
N PHE A 59 3.48 -8.55 -1.72
CA PHE A 59 3.61 -7.99 -0.37
C PHE A 59 3.72 -9.07 0.70
N TYR A 60 2.92 -10.13 0.61
CA TYR A 60 3.06 -11.31 1.47
C TYR A 60 4.46 -11.92 1.38
N PHE A 61 5.01 -12.06 0.18
CA PHE A 61 6.38 -12.52 -0.04
C PHE A 61 7.43 -11.61 0.61
N ILE A 62 7.29 -10.30 0.48
CA ILE A 62 8.16 -9.34 1.17
C ILE A 62 8.10 -9.55 2.69
N CYS A 63 6.90 -9.70 3.27
CA CYS A 63 6.73 -9.96 4.71
C CYS A 63 7.44 -11.24 5.17
N THR A 64 7.37 -12.33 4.40
CA THR A 64 8.10 -13.58 4.74
C THR A 64 9.61 -13.38 4.82
N LYS A 65 10.16 -12.51 3.96
CA LYS A 65 11.59 -12.21 3.93
C LYS A 65 12.01 -11.35 5.13
N ILE A 66 11.17 -10.40 5.53
CA ILE A 66 11.43 -9.52 6.68
C ILE A 66 11.34 -10.30 7.99
N TRP A 67 10.29 -11.09 8.16
CA TRP A 67 10.06 -11.87 9.38
C TRP A 67 10.82 -13.20 9.42
N LYS A 68 11.61 -13.50 8.37
CA LYS A 68 12.50 -14.68 8.28
C LYS A 68 11.81 -16.03 8.50
N ALA A 69 10.50 -16.11 8.29
CA ALA A 69 9.70 -17.31 8.42
C ALA A 69 9.13 -17.73 7.04
N LYS A 70 9.01 -19.03 6.81
CA LYS A 70 8.62 -19.60 5.51
C LYS A 70 7.34 -20.43 5.64
N ASN A 71 6.18 -19.76 5.60
CA ASN A 71 4.92 -20.44 5.26
C ASN A 71 4.42 -19.95 3.90
N PHE A 72 4.76 -20.71 2.86
CA PHE A 72 4.32 -20.50 1.48
C PHE A 72 3.43 -21.66 1.01
N SER A 73 2.52 -22.10 1.87
CA SER A 73 1.55 -23.13 1.50
C SER A 73 0.48 -22.57 0.56
N ALA A 74 -0.09 -23.44 -0.30
CA ALA A 74 -1.21 -23.08 -1.17
C ALA A 74 -2.42 -22.55 -0.36
N SER A 75 -2.63 -23.08 0.84
CA SER A 75 -3.64 -22.62 1.79
C SER A 75 -3.41 -21.17 2.24
N ALA A 76 -2.16 -20.80 2.54
CA ALA A 76 -1.81 -19.43 2.91
C ALA A 76 -2.03 -18.46 1.73
N ILE A 77 -1.61 -18.85 0.52
CA ILE A 77 -1.79 -18.05 -0.70
C ILE A 77 -3.28 -17.80 -0.98
N LEU A 78 -4.12 -18.83 -0.87
CA LEU A 78 -5.57 -18.69 -1.05
C LEU A 78 -6.15 -17.70 -0.05
N LYS A 79 -5.76 -17.77 1.23
CA LYS A 79 -6.21 -16.83 2.27
C LYS A 79 -5.75 -15.39 2.00
N VAL A 80 -4.55 -15.20 1.43
CA VAL A 80 -4.08 -13.87 0.99
C VAL A 80 -4.97 -13.32 -0.13
N PHE A 81 -5.30 -14.14 -1.13
CA PHE A 81 -6.20 -13.73 -2.20
C PHE A 81 -7.63 -13.45 -1.72
N VAL A 82 -8.15 -14.24 -0.78
CA VAL A 82 -9.47 -13.99 -0.17
C VAL A 82 -9.50 -12.64 0.53
N LEU A 83 -8.48 -12.33 1.34
CA LEU A 83 -8.41 -11.03 2.01
C LEU A 83 -8.36 -9.87 1.00
N GLN A 84 -7.53 -10.00 -0.04
CA GLN A 84 -7.43 -8.98 -1.08
C GLN A 84 -8.74 -8.82 -1.86
N GLY A 85 -9.42 -9.93 -2.17
CA GLY A 85 -10.72 -9.92 -2.83
C GLY A 85 -11.78 -9.21 -2.00
N ILE A 86 -11.81 -9.43 -0.68
CA ILE A 86 -12.71 -8.70 0.23
C ILE A 86 -12.43 -7.20 0.16
N TYR A 87 -11.16 -6.80 0.17
CA TYR A 87 -10.81 -5.39 0.07
C TYR A 87 -11.19 -4.75 -1.26
N ILE A 88 -10.99 -5.45 -2.38
CA ILE A 88 -11.44 -5.00 -3.70
C ILE A 88 -12.97 -4.81 -3.72
N LEU A 89 -13.73 -5.74 -3.15
CA LEU A 89 -15.18 -5.62 -3.07
C LEU A 89 -15.63 -4.41 -2.25
N ILE A 90 -15.00 -4.15 -1.10
CA ILE A 90 -15.31 -2.99 -0.26
C ILE A 90 -14.97 -1.68 -1.00
N VAL A 91 -13.77 -1.60 -1.57
CA VAL A 91 -13.27 -0.34 -2.15
C VAL A 91 -13.92 -0.04 -3.50
N SER A 92 -14.01 -1.03 -4.39
CA SER A 92 -14.53 -0.82 -5.75
C SER A 92 -16.00 -1.18 -5.90
N GLY A 93 -16.46 -2.22 -5.21
CA GLY A 93 -17.86 -2.61 -5.24
C GLY A 93 -18.76 -1.64 -4.48
N ILE A 94 -18.29 -1.07 -3.37
CA ILE A 94 -19.10 -0.21 -2.50
C ILE A 94 -18.65 1.24 -2.57
N LEU A 95 -17.43 1.55 -2.12
CA LEU A 95 -16.98 2.94 -1.96
C LEU A 95 -16.92 3.71 -3.29
N SER A 96 -16.39 3.11 -4.37
CA SER A 96 -16.33 3.77 -5.69
C SER A 96 -17.71 4.08 -6.26
N ASN A 97 -18.69 3.20 -6.07
CA ASN A 97 -20.05 3.41 -6.56
C ASN A 97 -20.79 4.50 -5.76
N LEU A 98 -20.48 4.63 -4.46
CA LEU A 98 -21.02 5.69 -3.62
C LEU A 98 -20.56 7.09 -4.05
N VAL A 99 -19.41 7.23 -4.70
CA VAL A 99 -18.94 8.53 -5.22
C VAL A 99 -19.97 9.17 -6.14
N ASN A 100 -20.55 8.39 -7.05
CA ASN A 100 -21.53 8.88 -8.01
C ASN A 100 -22.84 9.31 -7.35
N VAL A 101 -23.23 8.65 -6.25
CA VAL A 101 -24.40 9.01 -5.46
C VAL A 101 -24.14 10.28 -4.63
N CYS A 102 -22.93 10.44 -4.11
CA CYS A 102 -22.54 11.56 -3.28
C CYS A 102 -22.11 12.81 -4.06
N ALA A 103 -21.91 12.71 -5.39
CA ALA A 103 -21.33 13.77 -6.22
C ALA A 103 -22.03 15.14 -6.10
N ASN A 104 -23.35 15.13 -5.93
CA ASN A 104 -24.17 16.35 -5.85
C ASN A 104 -24.41 16.86 -4.42
N ASN A 105 -23.89 16.16 -3.40
CA ASN A 105 -24.11 16.50 -1.98
C ASN A 105 -22.79 16.59 -1.22
N THR A 106 -22.34 17.82 -0.93
CA THR A 106 -21.06 18.09 -0.25
C THR A 106 -20.96 17.39 1.12
N SER A 107 -22.05 17.33 1.89
CA SER A 107 -22.08 16.66 3.20
C SER A 107 -21.87 15.15 3.09
N LEU A 108 -22.56 14.49 2.15
CA LEU A 108 -22.39 13.06 1.89
C LEU A 108 -20.99 12.75 1.32
N MET A 109 -20.46 13.63 0.47
CA MET A 109 -19.09 13.50 -0.03
C MET A 109 -18.08 13.55 1.13
N LEU A 110 -18.29 14.43 2.12
CA LEU A 110 -17.42 14.51 3.29
C LEU A 110 -17.47 13.23 4.12
N VAL A 111 -18.66 12.65 4.33
CA VAL A 111 -18.81 11.35 5.01
C VAL A 111 -18.06 10.24 4.27
N LEU A 112 -18.20 10.20 2.94
CA LEU A 112 -17.49 9.21 2.10
C LEU A 112 -15.96 9.37 2.21
N GLN A 113 -15.45 10.60 2.21
CA GLN A 113 -14.02 10.86 2.39
C GLN A 113 -13.51 10.40 3.76
N LEU A 114 -14.28 10.62 4.83
CA LEU A 114 -13.94 10.14 6.17
C LEU A 114 -13.95 8.60 6.26
N MET A 115 -14.94 7.94 5.65
CA MET A 115 -14.98 6.48 5.57
C MET A 115 -13.78 5.93 4.80
N SER A 116 -13.42 6.56 3.69
CA SER A 116 -12.28 6.16 2.87
C SER A 116 -10.95 6.34 3.60
N ALA A 117 -10.79 7.46 4.30
CA ALA A 117 -9.62 7.71 5.15
C ALA A 117 -9.51 6.68 6.28
N PHE A 118 -10.63 6.31 6.91
CA PHE A 118 -10.66 5.25 7.92
C PHE A 118 -10.21 3.90 7.34
N CYS A 119 -10.73 3.51 6.18
CA CYS A 119 -10.31 2.30 5.48
C CYS A 119 -8.80 2.30 5.20
N LEU A 120 -8.27 3.40 4.66
CA LEU A 120 -6.85 3.55 4.37
C LEU A 120 -5.97 3.34 5.62
N VAL A 121 -6.38 3.89 6.76
CA VAL A 121 -5.66 3.79 8.03
C VAL A 121 -5.71 2.38 8.62
N VAL A 122 -6.79 1.64 8.42
CA VAL A 122 -7.01 0.34 9.09
C VAL A 122 -6.55 -0.86 8.25
N MET A 123 -6.68 -0.79 6.92
CA MET A 123 -6.44 -1.94 6.04
C MET A 123 -5.02 -2.46 6.10
N VAL A 124 -4.00 -1.60 5.97
CA VAL A 124 -2.60 -2.05 5.99
C VAL A 124 -2.18 -2.65 7.33
N PRO A 125 -2.45 -2.02 8.50
CA PRO A 125 -2.18 -2.65 9.79
C PRO A 125 -2.89 -3.99 9.98
N PHE A 126 -4.17 -4.10 9.57
CA PHE A 126 -4.90 -5.37 9.65
C PHE A 126 -4.29 -6.43 8.73
N GLN A 127 -3.94 -6.07 7.50
CA GLN A 127 -3.31 -6.95 6.53
C GLN A 127 -1.98 -7.50 7.06
N LEU A 128 -1.18 -6.69 7.76
CA LEU A 128 0.06 -7.14 8.40
C LEU A 128 -0.19 -8.14 9.53
N ILE A 129 -1.19 -7.93 10.39
CA ILE A 129 -1.56 -8.89 11.43
C ILE A 129 -1.98 -10.22 10.78
N PHE A 130 -2.82 -10.15 9.75
CA PHE A 130 -3.30 -11.31 9.02
C PHE A 130 -2.14 -12.10 8.39
N TYR A 131 -1.23 -11.42 7.70
CA TYR A 131 -0.05 -12.03 7.10
C TYR A 131 0.87 -12.64 8.13
N TYR A 132 1.07 -11.97 9.26
CA TYR A 132 1.92 -12.50 10.32
C TYR A 132 1.35 -13.80 10.89
N GLY A 133 0.03 -13.86 11.11
CA GLY A 133 -0.66 -15.06 11.54
C GLY A 133 -0.51 -16.21 10.54
N LEU A 134 -0.59 -15.92 9.24
CA LEU A 134 -0.35 -16.92 8.18
C LEU A 134 1.10 -17.40 8.15
N ILE A 135 2.06 -16.48 8.22
CA ILE A 135 3.49 -16.78 8.11
C ILE A 135 3.99 -17.66 9.27
N HIS A 136 3.44 -17.46 10.46
CA HIS A 136 3.76 -18.23 11.67
C HIS A 136 2.77 -19.34 11.98
N ASP A 137 1.88 -19.66 11.02
CA ASP A 137 0.88 -20.73 11.12
C ASP A 137 0.01 -20.67 12.39
N LYS A 138 -0.27 -19.44 12.87
CA LYS A 138 -1.11 -19.20 14.03
C LYS A 138 -2.59 -19.43 13.68
N ASN A 139 -3.39 -19.86 14.66
CA ASN A 139 -4.84 -19.93 14.49
C ASN A 139 -5.42 -18.50 14.32
N LEU A 140 -5.76 -18.13 13.09
CA LEU A 140 -6.21 -16.78 12.73
C LEU A 140 -7.42 -16.30 13.53
N LYS A 141 -8.35 -17.21 13.86
CA LYS A 141 -9.59 -16.86 14.58
C LYS A 141 -9.31 -16.34 15.99
N GLU A 142 -8.28 -16.86 16.64
CA GLU A 142 -7.88 -16.48 17.99
C GLU A 142 -6.80 -15.39 17.96
N PHE A 143 -5.88 -15.49 17.02
CA PHE A 143 -4.73 -14.58 16.92
C PHE A 143 -5.12 -13.17 16.51
N ILE A 144 -6.00 -13.00 15.51
CA ILE A 144 -6.41 -11.67 15.02
C ILE A 144 -7.06 -10.83 16.14
N PRO A 145 -8.10 -11.31 16.85
CA PRO A 145 -8.72 -10.52 17.91
C PRO A 145 -7.75 -10.26 19.08
N TYR A 146 -6.87 -11.22 19.40
CA TYR A 146 -5.82 -11.02 20.41
C TYR A 146 -4.86 -9.88 20.02
N ALA A 147 -4.29 -9.95 18.81
CA ALA A 147 -3.33 -8.99 18.30
C ALA A 147 -3.96 -7.59 18.16
N LEU A 148 -5.22 -7.50 17.71
CA LEU A 148 -5.96 -6.25 17.69
C LEU A 148 -6.13 -5.68 19.10
N LYS A 149 -6.63 -6.47 20.05
CA LYS A 149 -6.88 -5.97 21.41
C LYS A 149 -5.60 -5.47 22.11
N LYS A 150 -4.47 -6.15 21.89
CA LYS A 150 -3.21 -5.86 22.58
C LYS A 150 -2.36 -4.79 21.88
N HIS A 151 -2.28 -4.81 20.55
CA HIS A 151 -1.28 -4.04 19.80
C HIS A 151 -1.87 -2.99 18.84
N GLN A 152 -3.19 -2.99 18.59
CA GLN A 152 -3.83 -2.10 17.61
C GLN A 152 -3.46 -0.63 17.78
N LYS A 153 -3.51 -0.09 19.01
CA LYS A 153 -3.19 1.33 19.28
C LYS A 153 -1.75 1.68 18.89
N LYS A 154 -0.78 0.79 19.18
CA LYS A 154 0.63 1.01 18.87
C LYS A 154 0.90 0.92 17.38
N MET A 155 0.28 -0.05 16.69
CA MET A 155 0.41 -0.21 15.24
C MET A 155 -0.22 0.96 14.49
N LEU A 156 -1.48 1.30 14.80
CA LEU A 156 -2.20 2.41 14.19
C LEU A 156 -1.48 3.74 14.40
N ASN A 157 -1.04 4.06 15.62
CA ASN A 157 -0.34 5.32 15.86
C ASN A 157 0.93 5.47 15.03
N TRP A 158 1.69 4.38 14.86
CA TRP A 158 2.92 4.41 14.08
C TRP A 158 2.62 4.51 12.58
N TYR A 159 1.61 3.77 12.11
CA TYR A 159 1.16 3.86 10.72
C TYR A 159 0.59 5.24 10.37
N CYS A 160 -0.25 5.83 11.24
CA CYS A 160 -0.74 7.20 11.07
C CYS A 160 0.41 8.22 11.06
N THR A 161 1.42 8.03 11.90
CA THR A 161 2.62 8.89 11.89
C THR A 161 3.36 8.78 10.55
N LEU A 162 3.49 7.57 10.01
CA LEU A 162 4.09 7.32 8.70
C LEU A 162 3.26 7.98 7.58
N LEU A 163 1.94 7.82 7.59
CA LEU A 163 1.04 8.44 6.60
C LEU A 163 1.12 9.97 6.64
N ILE A 164 1.07 10.58 7.82
CA ILE A 164 1.20 12.04 7.96
C ILE A 164 2.54 12.51 7.42
N PHE A 165 3.60 11.75 7.66
CA PHE A 165 4.92 12.09 7.17
C PHE A 165 5.02 12.00 5.64
N ILE A 166 4.42 10.98 5.03
CA ILE A 166 4.26 10.88 3.57
C ILE A 166 3.47 12.07 3.03
N VAL A 167 2.33 12.42 3.64
CA VAL A 167 1.51 13.57 3.23
C VAL A 167 2.29 14.88 3.28
N VAL A 168 3.09 15.11 4.32
CA VAL A 168 3.93 16.31 4.42
C VAL A 168 4.96 16.36 3.29
N LEU A 169 5.65 15.25 3.04
CA LEU A 169 6.65 15.18 1.99
C LEU A 169 6.05 15.35 0.59
N ASP A 170 4.90 14.73 0.33
CA ASP A 170 4.15 14.91 -0.91
C ASP A 170 3.64 16.35 -1.04
N THR A 171 3.20 16.99 0.05
CA THR A 171 2.77 18.39 0.02
C THR A 171 3.93 19.32 -0.36
N MET A 172 5.14 19.04 0.12
CA MET A 172 6.33 19.83 -0.20
C MET A 172 6.90 19.56 -1.61
N SER A 173 6.80 18.32 -2.08
CA SER A 173 7.32 17.89 -3.39
C SER A 173 6.31 18.02 -4.53
N GLY A 174 5.05 18.36 -4.22
CA GLY A 174 3.95 18.33 -5.20
C GLY A 174 3.48 16.92 -5.54
N GLY A 175 3.73 15.94 -4.67
CA GLY A 175 3.29 14.55 -4.78
C GLY A 175 1.77 14.38 -4.60
N LEU A 176 1.26 13.17 -4.84
CA LEU A 176 -0.19 12.91 -4.90
C LEU A 176 -0.93 12.94 -3.56
N PHE A 177 -0.25 12.71 -2.44
CA PHE A 177 -0.81 12.93 -1.11
C PHE A 177 -0.77 14.41 -0.71
N SER A 178 -0.43 15.32 -1.63
CA SER A 178 -0.34 16.75 -1.35
C SER A 178 -1.68 17.29 -0.87
N ALA A 179 -1.69 17.78 0.37
CA ALA A 179 -2.82 18.50 0.92
C ALA A 179 -3.09 19.81 0.17
N ALA A 180 -2.10 20.32 -0.57
CA ALA A 180 -2.23 21.57 -1.34
C ALA A 180 -3.13 21.44 -2.57
N GLN A 181 -3.33 20.23 -3.11
CA GLN A 181 -4.23 19.99 -4.25
C GLN A 181 -5.61 19.42 -3.85
N GLY A 182 -5.88 19.34 -2.55
CA GLY A 182 -7.09 18.71 -2.02
C GLY A 182 -6.88 17.21 -1.78
N PHE A 183 -7.01 16.78 -0.53
CA PHE A 183 -6.83 15.38 -0.15
C PHE A 183 -8.07 14.56 -0.51
N ASN A 184 -7.99 13.76 -1.58
CA ASN A 184 -9.05 12.84 -1.99
C ASN A 184 -8.74 11.41 -1.51
N ALA A 185 -9.10 11.12 -0.26
CA ALA A 185 -8.89 9.84 0.41
C ALA A 185 -9.44 8.67 -0.40
N GLN A 186 -10.57 8.85 -1.08
CA GLN A 186 -11.19 7.78 -1.87
C GLN A 186 -10.35 7.41 -3.10
N SER A 187 -9.87 8.40 -3.85
CA SER A 187 -8.99 8.14 -5.00
C SER A 187 -7.68 7.49 -4.58
N ILE A 188 -7.12 7.91 -3.44
CA ILE A 188 -5.91 7.35 -2.86
C ILE A 188 -6.14 5.91 -2.41
N LEU A 189 -7.28 5.63 -1.78
CA LEU A 189 -7.64 4.29 -1.30
C LEU A 189 -7.81 3.32 -2.48
N VAL A 190 -8.70 3.64 -3.43
CA VAL A 190 -8.86 2.87 -4.69
C VAL A 190 -7.50 2.66 -5.33
N GLY A 191 -6.73 3.73 -5.35
CA GLY A 191 -5.43 3.70 -5.91
C GLY A 191 -4.49 2.67 -5.29
N SER A 192 -4.25 2.79 -3.99
CA SER A 192 -3.41 1.88 -3.22
C SER A 192 -3.82 0.41 -3.36
N MET A 193 -5.12 0.14 -3.61
CA MET A 193 -5.61 -1.22 -3.84
C MET A 193 -5.16 -1.78 -5.20
N TYR A 194 -5.16 -0.98 -6.27
CA TYR A 194 -4.92 -1.46 -7.63
C TYR A 194 -3.51 -1.27 -8.12
N MET A 195 -2.82 -0.18 -7.77
CA MET A 195 -1.43 0.02 -8.17
C MET A 195 -0.44 -0.49 -7.11
N GLY A 196 -0.98 -1.14 -6.09
CA GLY A 196 -0.28 -2.18 -5.33
C GLY A 196 0.07 -1.81 -3.90
N ASN A 197 0.24 -2.85 -3.10
CA ASN A 197 0.78 -2.81 -1.75
C ASN A 197 2.23 -3.31 -1.75
N PRO A 198 3.13 -2.66 -1.00
CA PRO A 198 2.87 -1.53 -0.11
C PRO A 198 2.87 -0.17 -0.89
N MET A 199 2.55 0.97 -0.25
CA MET A 199 2.29 2.28 -0.89
C MET A 199 3.41 2.78 -1.82
N ILE A 200 4.63 2.24 -1.72
CA ILE A 200 5.70 2.38 -2.73
C ILE A 200 5.19 2.09 -4.15
N SER A 201 4.36 1.06 -4.30
CA SER A 201 3.89 0.60 -5.61
C SER A 201 3.05 1.67 -6.29
N TRP A 202 2.24 2.41 -5.53
CA TRP A 202 1.52 3.59 -6.02
C TRP A 202 2.47 4.71 -6.46
N MET A 203 3.51 5.02 -5.68
CA MET A 203 4.49 6.05 -6.06
C MET A 203 5.32 5.68 -7.30
N MET A 204 5.62 4.39 -7.46
CA MET A 204 6.33 3.87 -8.64
C MET A 204 5.46 3.91 -9.91
N TYR A 205 4.13 3.73 -9.79
CA TYR A 205 3.21 3.97 -10.91
C TYR A 205 3.28 5.43 -11.39
N LEU A 206 3.26 6.38 -10.46
CA LEU A 206 3.30 7.81 -10.80
C LEU A 206 4.61 8.22 -11.42
N PHE A 207 5.70 7.73 -10.83
CA PHE A 207 7.05 7.88 -11.37
C PHE A 207 7.08 7.43 -12.83
N LEU A 208 6.57 6.24 -13.16
CA LEU A 208 6.57 5.76 -14.53
C LEU A 208 5.56 6.52 -15.42
N GLY A 209 4.35 6.83 -14.93
CA GLY A 209 3.28 7.49 -15.70
C GLY A 209 3.59 8.94 -16.10
N VAL A 210 4.15 9.74 -15.19
CA VAL A 210 4.62 11.11 -15.49
C VAL A 210 5.82 11.07 -16.45
N SER A 211 6.67 10.07 -16.29
CA SER A 211 7.86 9.93 -17.14
C SER A 211 7.49 9.69 -18.60
N PHE A 212 6.50 8.84 -18.90
CA PHE A 212 6.09 8.59 -20.28
C PHE A 212 5.48 9.81 -21.01
N GLN A 213 5.12 10.88 -20.30
CA GLN A 213 4.48 12.09 -20.86
C GLN A 213 5.39 13.34 -20.83
N SER A 214 6.59 13.25 -20.26
CA SER A 214 7.49 14.38 -20.03
C SER A 214 8.56 14.51 -21.11
N SER A 215 9.10 15.72 -21.31
CA SER A 215 10.26 15.94 -22.19
C SER A 215 11.54 15.32 -21.59
N LEU A 216 12.52 14.95 -22.42
CA LEU A 216 13.73 14.21 -21.98
C LEU A 216 14.45 14.86 -20.76
N ALA A 217 14.55 16.18 -20.73
CA ALA A 217 15.21 16.90 -19.63
C ALA A 217 14.35 16.92 -18.34
N SER A 218 13.03 17.10 -18.47
CA SER A 218 12.11 17.05 -17.33
C SER A 218 11.93 15.63 -16.81
N MET A 219 11.97 14.62 -17.69
CA MET A 219 12.04 13.21 -17.32
C MET A 219 13.18 12.98 -16.33
N PHE A 220 14.43 13.40 -16.61
CA PHE A 220 15.54 13.11 -15.69
C PHE A 220 15.37 13.73 -14.30
N THR A 221 14.91 14.99 -14.20
CA THR A 221 14.72 15.66 -12.91
C THR A 221 13.53 15.08 -12.13
N TYR A 222 12.40 14.86 -12.80
CA TYR A 222 11.21 14.27 -12.16
C TYR A 222 11.41 12.78 -11.83
N LEU A 223 12.06 12.01 -12.71
CA LEU A 223 12.44 10.62 -12.46
C LEU A 223 13.32 10.55 -11.22
N PHE A 224 14.39 11.34 -11.16
CA PHE A 224 15.34 11.26 -10.05
C PHE A 224 14.69 11.60 -8.70
N VAL A 225 13.92 12.69 -8.64
CA VAL A 225 13.24 13.10 -7.39
C VAL A 225 12.15 12.10 -6.99
N ASN A 226 11.30 11.66 -7.92
CA ASN A 226 10.25 10.68 -7.61
C ASN A 226 10.80 9.29 -7.28
N PHE A 227 11.90 8.88 -7.90
CA PHE A 227 12.60 7.65 -7.53
C PHE A 227 13.18 7.73 -6.12
N LEU A 228 13.81 8.86 -5.75
CA LEU A 228 14.30 9.07 -4.39
C LEU A 228 13.16 9.08 -3.37
N MET A 229 12.02 9.69 -3.69
CA MET A 229 10.83 9.68 -2.86
C MET A 229 10.25 8.27 -2.71
N GLY A 230 10.09 7.53 -3.81
CA GLY A 230 9.65 6.13 -3.79
C GLY A 230 10.61 5.21 -3.02
N PHE A 231 11.92 5.43 -3.15
CA PHE A 231 12.95 4.74 -2.36
C PHE A 231 12.81 5.04 -0.88
N PHE A 232 12.59 6.31 -0.52
CA PHE A 232 12.41 6.72 0.86
C PHE A 232 11.13 6.12 1.47
N TYR A 233 10.03 6.09 0.71
CA TYR A 233 8.80 5.41 1.13
C TYR A 233 9.04 3.92 1.32
N CYS A 234 9.86 3.30 0.46
CA CYS A 234 10.27 1.91 0.62
C CYS A 234 10.96 1.63 1.92
N VAL A 235 11.90 2.50 2.28
CA VAL A 235 12.60 2.39 3.57
C VAL A 235 11.61 2.53 4.71
N LEU A 236 10.74 3.54 4.71
CA LEU A 236 9.77 3.77 5.78
C LEU A 236 8.80 2.60 5.96
N GLU A 237 8.21 2.12 4.86
CA GLU A 237 7.23 1.05 4.89
C GLU A 237 7.84 -0.27 5.31
N LEU A 238 9.01 -0.66 4.80
CA LEU A 238 9.62 -1.93 5.20
C LEU A 238 10.11 -1.89 6.65
N ASN A 239 10.48 -0.72 7.16
CA ASN A 239 10.71 -0.55 8.61
C ASN A 239 9.40 -0.66 9.41
N TYR A 240 8.25 -0.23 8.86
CA TYR A 240 6.95 -0.51 9.48
C TYR A 240 6.70 -2.00 9.61
N VAL A 241 6.86 -2.72 8.51
CA VAL A 241 6.64 -4.17 8.46
C VAL A 241 7.54 -4.88 9.47
N SER A 242 8.82 -4.49 9.53
CA SER A 242 9.76 -5.02 10.53
C SER A 242 9.34 -4.70 11.96
N TYR A 243 8.86 -3.48 12.22
CA TYR A 243 8.37 -3.08 13.55
C TYR A 243 7.14 -3.89 13.96
N VAL A 244 6.18 -4.10 13.07
CA VAL A 244 4.99 -4.92 13.35
C VAL A 244 5.38 -6.36 13.68
N GLY A 245 6.32 -6.95 12.93
CA GLY A 245 6.87 -8.27 13.26
C GLY A 245 7.43 -8.32 14.68
N SER A 246 8.34 -7.41 15.02
CA SER A 246 8.95 -7.35 16.35
C SER A 246 7.94 -7.14 17.49
N LEU A 247 6.82 -6.46 17.21
CA LEU A 247 5.76 -6.22 18.18
C LEU A 247 4.91 -7.47 18.42
N LEU A 248 4.68 -8.26 17.36
CA LEU A 248 3.91 -9.51 17.39
C LEU A 248 4.75 -10.73 17.79
N ASP A 249 6.09 -10.63 17.75
CA ASP A 249 7.06 -11.61 18.26
C ASP A 249 7.28 -11.48 19.78
N ALA A 250 7.01 -10.31 20.36
CA ALA A 250 7.19 -10.05 21.79
C ALA A 250 6.17 -10.78 22.70
N ASP A 251 5.32 -11.62 22.10
CA ASP A 251 4.20 -12.35 22.70
C ASP A 251 4.21 -13.83 22.29
#